data_AF-A0A2N2V0N8-F1
#
_entry.id   AF-A0A2N2V0N8-F1
#
_cell.length_a   1.000
_cell.length_b   1.000
_cell.length_c   1.000
_cell.angle_alpha   90.00
_cell.angle_beta   90.00
_cell.angle_gamma   90.00
#
_symmetry.space_group_name_H-M   'P 1'
#
loop_
_entity.id
_entity.type
_entity.pdbx_description
1 polymer ?
#
loop_
_entity_poly.entity_id
_entity_poly.type
_entity_poly.pdbx_seq_one_letter_code
_entity_poly.pdbx_strand_id
1 'polypeptide(L)'
;MTLALILCLTATVIPVFFSRISAAPTWLSLQALTMVWITFAEADGFSLHTLLAALEVLLVRALLVPYLLRRALRKTPQARNSLMPSNLFAWGVAITLIILAFKFGDGARGDVRALTLGVAAATTMIAFLILATNHEPSAQLVAVLFMENALALFESLLPEPWPLPVHLAVSGVYILTVAVGSWLVREDATASRDEPSRQVP
;
A
#
# COMPACT_ATOMS: atom_id res chain seq x y z
N MET A 1 -16.52 -12.79 -0.96
CA MET A 1 -15.20 -12.42 -1.54
C MET A 1 -15.23 -11.08 -2.24
N THR A 2 -16.18 -10.81 -3.15
CA THR A 2 -16.32 -9.54 -3.88
C THR A 2 -16.31 -8.30 -2.99
N LEU A 3 -16.99 -8.36 -1.84
CA LEU A 3 -17.06 -7.25 -0.87
C LEU A 3 -15.67 -6.91 -0.29
N ALA A 4 -14.84 -7.91 0.04
CA ALA A 4 -13.48 -7.68 0.55
C ALA A 4 -12.57 -7.05 -0.51
N LEU A 5 -12.72 -7.46 -1.78
CA LEU A 5 -11.98 -6.86 -2.90
C LEU A 5 -12.42 -5.42 -3.19
N ILE A 6 -13.72 -5.13 -3.11
CA ILE A 6 -14.25 -3.76 -3.21
C ILE A 6 -13.73 -2.90 -2.05
N LEU A 7 -13.69 -3.45 -0.83
CA LEU A 7 -13.10 -2.76 0.32
C LEU A 7 -11.60 -2.52 0.14
N CYS A 8 -10.85 -3.49 -0.38
CA CYS A 8 -9.43 -3.35 -0.68
C CYS A 8 -9.19 -2.26 -1.74
N LEU A 9 -10.01 -2.25 -2.80
CA LEU A 9 -9.95 -1.23 -3.84
C LEU A 9 -10.27 0.16 -3.31
N THR A 10 -11.36 0.30 -2.55
CA THR A 10 -11.75 1.59 -1.97
C THR A 10 -10.73 2.07 -0.94
N ALA A 11 -10.18 1.17 -0.12
CA ALA A 11 -9.08 1.46 0.80
C ALA A 11 -7.78 1.88 0.10
N THR A 12 -7.64 1.61 -1.20
CA THR A 12 -6.50 2.05 -2.01
C THR A 12 -6.83 3.36 -2.74
N VAL A 13 -7.98 3.43 -3.41
CA VAL A 13 -8.35 4.55 -4.28
C VAL A 13 -8.65 5.79 -3.46
N ILE A 14 -9.52 5.70 -2.45
CA ILE A 14 -9.95 6.87 -1.66
C ILE A 14 -8.76 7.65 -1.07
N PRO A 15 -7.79 7.01 -0.39
CA PRO A 15 -6.70 7.77 0.18
C PRO A 15 -5.81 8.47 -0.82
N VAL A 16 -5.68 7.93 -2.02
CA VAL A 16 -4.80 8.48 -3.04
C VAL A 16 -5.32 9.83 -3.51
N PHE A 17 -6.63 9.94 -3.73
CA PHE A 17 -7.25 11.17 -4.21
C PHE A 17 -7.54 12.17 -3.09
N PHE A 18 -7.89 11.68 -1.89
CA PHE A 18 -8.50 12.52 -0.85
C PHE A 18 -7.78 12.52 0.49
N SER A 19 -6.83 11.61 0.74
CA SER A 19 -6.18 11.55 2.06
C SER A 19 -4.89 12.36 2.14
N ARG A 20 -4.64 12.81 3.37
CA ARG A 20 -3.35 13.34 3.77
C ARG A 20 -2.41 12.17 4.06
N ILE A 21 -1.11 12.41 3.89
CA ILE A 21 -0.06 11.42 4.22
C ILE A 21 -0.22 10.87 5.65
N SER A 22 -0.64 11.70 6.61
CA SER A 22 -0.91 11.30 8.00
C SER A 22 -2.04 10.27 8.18
N ALA A 23 -2.98 10.18 7.23
CA ALA A 23 -4.03 9.17 7.23
C ALA A 23 -3.62 7.88 6.48
N ALA A 24 -2.54 7.90 5.69
CA ALA A 24 -2.07 6.71 4.97
C ALA A 24 -1.94 5.45 5.84
N PRO A 25 -1.44 5.52 7.10
CA PRO A 25 -1.35 4.32 7.93
C PRO A 25 -2.69 3.70 8.32
N THR A 26 -3.77 4.49 8.43
CA THR A 26 -5.10 3.90 8.69
C THR A 26 -5.59 3.13 7.48
N TRP A 27 -5.32 3.64 6.28
CA TRP A 27 -5.73 3.01 5.04
C TRP A 27 -4.92 1.76 4.70
N LEU A 28 -3.60 1.78 4.93
CA LEU A 28 -2.75 0.59 4.80
C LEU A 28 -3.20 -0.54 5.75
N SER A 29 -3.57 -0.18 6.99
CA SER A 29 -4.12 -1.15 7.95
C SER A 29 -5.44 -1.74 7.46
N LEU A 30 -6.35 -0.91 6.91
CA LEU A 30 -7.60 -1.39 6.33
C LEU A 30 -7.37 -2.32 5.13
N GLN A 31 -6.44 -1.98 4.24
CA GLN A 31 -6.06 -2.81 3.10
C GLN A 31 -5.51 -4.17 3.56
N ALA A 32 -4.62 -4.19 4.55
CA ALA A 32 -4.09 -5.43 5.11
C ALA A 32 -5.17 -6.27 5.81
N LEU A 33 -6.11 -5.66 6.54
CA LEU A 33 -7.25 -6.38 7.11
C LEU A 33 -8.13 -7.02 6.03
N THR A 34 -8.35 -6.34 4.91
CA THR A 34 -9.08 -6.93 3.78
C THR A 34 -8.33 -8.10 3.15
N MET A 35 -6.99 -8.07 3.12
CA MET A 35 -6.19 -9.21 2.66
C MET A 35 -6.33 -10.42 3.57
N VAL A 36 -6.25 -10.22 4.89
CA VAL A 36 -6.49 -11.29 5.88
C VAL A 36 -7.87 -11.91 5.65
N TRP A 37 -8.90 -11.09 5.42
CA TRP A 37 -10.24 -11.59 5.08
C TRP A 37 -10.23 -12.46 3.82
N ILE A 38 -9.56 -12.00 2.75
CA ILE A 38 -9.46 -12.75 1.48
C ILE A 38 -8.77 -14.10 1.72
N THR A 39 -7.66 -14.13 2.44
CA THR A 39 -6.91 -15.36 2.76
C THR A 39 -7.77 -16.38 3.50
N PHE A 40 -8.60 -15.96 4.46
CA PHE A 40 -9.51 -16.89 5.15
C PHE A 40 -10.70 -17.31 4.29
N ALA A 41 -11.18 -16.45 3.38
CA ALA A 41 -12.31 -16.77 2.52
C ALA A 41 -11.96 -17.76 1.39
N GLU A 42 -10.68 -17.86 1.03
CA GLU A 42 -10.16 -18.73 -0.03
C GLU A 42 -9.59 -20.05 0.51
N ALA A 43 -9.49 -20.19 1.83
CA ALA A 43 -8.99 -21.38 2.48
C ALA A 43 -10.06 -22.48 2.54
N ASP A 44 -9.93 -23.50 1.67
CA ASP A 44 -10.75 -24.73 1.72
C ASP A 44 -10.43 -25.62 2.95
N GLY A 45 -9.61 -25.15 3.89
CA GLY A 45 -9.31 -25.77 5.18
C GLY A 45 -8.37 -24.94 6.05
N PHE A 46 -8.43 -25.13 7.37
CA PHE A 46 -7.50 -24.50 8.33
C PHE A 46 -6.14 -25.22 8.31
N SER A 47 -5.35 -24.98 7.25
CA SER A 47 -3.94 -25.37 7.25
C SER A 47 -3.15 -24.43 8.16
N LEU A 48 -2.20 -24.98 8.92
CA LEU A 48 -1.26 -24.20 9.75
C LEU A 48 -0.49 -23.15 8.92
N HIS A 49 -0.25 -23.45 7.64
CA HIS A 49 0.42 -22.53 6.71
C HIS A 49 -0.42 -21.27 6.44
N THR A 50 -1.71 -21.46 6.14
CA THR A 50 -2.65 -20.36 5.90
C THR A 50 -2.82 -19.50 7.15
N LEU A 51 -2.90 -20.13 8.32
CA LEU A 51 -3.03 -19.41 9.58
C LEU A 51 -1.77 -18.62 9.92
N LEU A 52 -0.59 -19.18 9.67
CA LEU A 52 0.67 -18.48 9.88
C LEU A 52 0.85 -17.30 8.91
N ALA A 53 0.53 -17.48 7.63
CA ALA A 53 0.55 -16.41 6.63
C ALA A 53 -0.46 -15.30 6.98
N ALA A 54 -1.71 -15.66 7.33
CA ALA A 54 -2.71 -14.69 7.74
C ALA A 54 -2.30 -13.93 9.02
N LEU A 55 -1.70 -14.62 9.98
CA LEU A 55 -1.19 -14.02 11.21
C LEU A 55 -0.02 -13.07 10.92
N GLU A 56 0.88 -13.45 10.01
CA GLU A 56 2.00 -12.61 9.58
C GLU A 56 1.51 -11.35 8.86
N VAL A 57 0.59 -11.47 7.90
CA VAL A 57 -0.07 -10.32 7.25
C VAL A 57 -0.75 -9.42 8.30
N LEU A 58 -1.45 -10.00 9.27
CA LEU A 58 -2.12 -9.23 10.32
C LEU A 58 -1.11 -8.48 11.23
N LEU A 59 -0.13 -9.19 11.77
CA LEU A 59 0.83 -8.63 12.72
C LEU A 59 1.77 -7.64 12.04
N VAL A 60 2.26 -7.97 10.85
CA VAL A 60 3.23 -7.15 10.12
C VAL A 60 2.53 -6.03 9.36
N ARG A 61 1.63 -6.37 8.42
CA ARG A 61 1.07 -5.40 7.47
C ARG A 61 -0.09 -4.60 8.06
N ALA A 62 -0.92 -5.19 8.91
CA ALA A 62 -2.06 -4.47 9.50
C ALA A 62 -1.71 -3.69 10.77
N LEU A 63 -0.71 -4.13 11.54
CA LEU A 63 -0.36 -3.54 12.83
C LEU A 63 1.03 -2.89 12.85
N LEU A 64 2.10 -3.68 12.72
CA LEU A 64 3.48 -3.23 12.93
C LEU A 64 3.85 -2.10 11.97
N VAL A 65 3.62 -2.30 10.67
CA VAL A 65 4.01 -1.33 9.65
C VAL A 65 3.23 -0.02 9.74
N PRO A 66 1.88 -0.03 9.82
CA PRO A 66 1.11 1.17 10.09
C PRO A 66 1.52 1.87 11.38
N TYR A 67 1.87 1.12 12.44
CA TYR A 67 2.33 1.71 13.70
C TYR A 67 3.68 2.43 13.55
N LEU A 68 4.66 1.79 12.90
CA LEU A 68 5.98 2.38 12.64
C LEU A 68 5.85 3.64 11.77
N LEU A 69 5.03 3.57 10.73
CA LEU A 69 4.76 4.70 9.84
C LEU A 69 4.05 5.85 10.58
N ARG A 70 3.01 5.57 11.38
CA ARG A 70 2.36 6.61 12.23
C ARG A 70 3.36 7.29 13.14
N ARG A 71 4.27 6.52 13.74
CA ARG A 71 5.30 7.05 14.64
C ARG A 71 6.29 7.94 13.91
N ALA A 72 6.67 7.61 12.67
CA ALA A 72 7.53 8.44 11.84
C ALA A 72 6.83 9.74 11.39
N LEU A 73 5.58 9.63 10.95
CA LEU A 73 4.80 10.77 10.42
C LEU A 73 4.31 11.76 11.48
N ARG A 74 4.19 11.34 12.75
CA ARG A 74 3.70 12.21 13.85
C ARG A 74 4.56 13.45 14.08
N LYS A 75 5.83 13.44 13.66
CA LYS A 75 6.77 14.54 13.90
C LYS A 75 7.06 15.39 12.66
N THR A 76 6.48 15.06 11.51
CA THR A 76 6.74 15.75 10.23
C THR A 76 5.60 16.69 9.86
N PRO A 77 5.86 17.99 9.66
CA PRO A 77 4.84 18.93 9.17
C PRO A 77 4.28 18.53 7.79
N GLN A 78 5.09 17.89 6.95
CA GLN A 78 4.74 17.39 5.61
C GLN A 78 3.66 16.29 5.66
N ALA A 79 3.44 15.64 6.81
CA ALA A 79 2.39 14.62 6.95
C ALA A 79 0.97 15.19 6.78
N ARG A 80 0.81 16.52 6.77
CA ARG A 80 -0.46 17.20 6.47
C ARG A 80 -0.70 17.39 4.97
N ASN A 81 0.31 17.22 4.13
CA ASN A 81 0.18 17.36 2.68
C ASN A 81 -0.66 16.21 2.11
N SER A 82 -1.29 16.49 0.96
CA SER A 82 -2.03 15.50 0.18
C SER A 82 -1.08 14.44 -0.37
N LEU A 83 -1.52 13.17 -0.39
CA LEU A 83 -0.72 12.07 -0.91
C LEU A 83 -0.39 12.22 -2.39
N MET A 84 -1.31 12.79 -3.17
CA MET A 84 -1.18 13.05 -4.59
C MET A 84 -1.47 14.53 -4.88
N PRO A 85 -0.83 15.13 -5.91
CA PRO A 85 -1.15 16.50 -6.31
C PRO A 85 -2.64 16.65 -6.64
N SER A 86 -3.29 17.66 -6.06
CA SER A 86 -4.72 17.96 -6.28
C SER A 86 -4.93 18.69 -7.61
N ASN A 87 -4.56 18.05 -8.72
CA ASN A 87 -4.78 18.59 -10.07
C ASN A 87 -5.61 17.63 -10.94
N LEU A 88 -6.43 18.19 -11.84
CA LEU A 88 -7.36 17.43 -12.69
C LEU A 88 -6.64 16.50 -13.68
N PHE A 89 -5.43 16.87 -14.11
CA PHE A 89 -4.66 16.07 -15.05
C PHE A 89 -4.23 14.74 -14.42
N ALA A 90 -3.64 14.79 -13.23
CA ALA A 90 -3.22 13.62 -12.48
C ALA A 90 -4.43 12.76 -12.08
N TRP A 91 -5.58 13.38 -11.81
CA TRP A 91 -6.83 12.66 -11.61
C TRP A 91 -7.30 11.92 -12.85
N GLY A 92 -7.27 12.57 -14.01
CA GLY A 92 -7.60 11.96 -15.30
C GLY A 92 -6.70 10.75 -15.60
N VAL A 93 -5.37 10.92 -15.45
CA VAL A 93 -4.40 9.84 -15.63
C VAL A 93 -4.69 8.69 -14.68
N ALA A 94 -4.91 8.96 -13.38
CA ALA A 94 -5.22 7.92 -12.40
C ALA A 94 -6.48 7.12 -12.76
N ILE A 95 -7.56 7.79 -13.17
CA ILE A 95 -8.80 7.13 -13.63
C ILE A 95 -8.51 6.26 -14.85
N THR A 96 -7.78 6.77 -15.85
CA THR A 96 -7.38 5.99 -17.02
C THR A 96 -6.57 4.75 -16.65
N LEU A 97 -5.62 4.88 -15.72
CA LEU A 97 -4.80 3.77 -15.24
C LEU A 97 -5.63 2.71 -14.51
N ILE A 98 -6.59 3.12 -13.67
CA ILE A 98 -7.51 2.19 -12.98
C ILE A 98 -8.36 1.44 -14.01
N ILE A 99 -8.94 2.14 -14.99
CA ILE A 99 -9.71 1.49 -16.06
C ILE A 99 -8.84 0.49 -16.82
N LEU A 100 -7.62 0.88 -17.19
CA LEU A 100 -6.69 0.02 -17.92
C LEU A 100 -6.31 -1.22 -17.10
N ALA A 101 -6.10 -1.08 -15.79
CA ALA A 101 -5.82 -2.18 -14.88
C ALA A 101 -6.98 -3.18 -14.79
N PHE A 102 -8.23 -2.71 -14.72
CA PHE A 102 -9.39 -3.60 -14.75
C PHE A 102 -9.59 -4.27 -16.11
N LYS A 103 -9.34 -3.56 -17.22
CA LYS A 103 -9.34 -4.17 -18.55
C LYS A 103 -8.28 -5.26 -18.71
N PHE A 104 -7.12 -5.09 -18.07
CA PHE A 104 -6.10 -6.13 -17.99
C PHE A 104 -6.58 -7.31 -17.14
N GLY A 105 -7.23 -7.05 -16.00
CA GLY A 105 -7.83 -8.05 -15.13
C GLY A 105 -8.86 -8.94 -15.82
N ASP A 106 -9.72 -8.35 -16.66
CA ASP A 106 -10.77 -9.05 -17.43
C ASP A 106 -10.22 -10.13 -18.38
N GLY A 107 -8.95 -10.03 -18.77
CA GLY A 107 -8.25 -11.07 -19.54
C GLY A 107 -8.03 -12.37 -18.76
N ALA A 108 -8.08 -12.34 -17.42
CA ALA A 108 -7.99 -13.53 -16.58
C ALA A 108 -9.37 -14.19 -16.48
N ARG A 109 -9.55 -15.34 -17.13
CA ARG A 109 -10.83 -16.08 -17.12
C ARG A 109 -11.28 -16.40 -15.69
N GLY A 110 -12.39 -15.80 -15.24
CA GLY A 110 -13.08 -16.07 -13.97
C GLY A 110 -13.32 -14.82 -13.11
N ASP A 111 -14.57 -14.57 -12.70
CA ASP A 111 -15.03 -13.30 -12.07
C ASP A 111 -14.16 -12.83 -10.89
N VAL A 112 -13.82 -13.72 -9.94
CA VAL A 112 -13.09 -13.33 -8.72
C VAL A 112 -11.59 -13.13 -8.99
N ARG A 113 -10.98 -13.95 -9.86
CA ARG A 113 -9.57 -13.81 -10.22
C ARG A 113 -9.34 -12.57 -11.08
N ALA A 114 -10.23 -12.31 -12.04
CA ALA A 114 -10.22 -11.09 -12.84
C ALA A 114 -10.30 -9.83 -11.96
N LEU A 115 -11.22 -9.84 -10.98
CA LEU A 115 -11.38 -8.74 -10.05
C LEU A 115 -10.13 -8.54 -9.18
N THR A 116 -9.56 -9.62 -8.63
CA THR A 116 -8.35 -9.55 -7.80
C THR A 116 -7.15 -9.04 -8.58
N LEU A 117 -6.96 -9.52 -9.80
CA LEU A 117 -5.91 -9.06 -10.70
C LEU A 117 -6.08 -7.58 -11.05
N GLY A 118 -7.33 -7.15 -11.32
CA GLY A 118 -7.66 -5.75 -11.57
C GLY A 118 -7.35 -4.85 -10.37
N VAL A 119 -7.69 -5.27 -9.15
CA VAL A 119 -7.39 -4.51 -7.91
C VAL A 119 -5.89 -4.43 -7.65
N ALA A 120 -5.17 -5.55 -7.78
CA ALA A 120 -3.71 -5.56 -7.63
C ALA A 120 -3.04 -4.64 -8.66
N ALA A 121 -3.37 -4.78 -9.94
CA ALA A 121 -2.84 -3.94 -11.00
C ALA A 121 -3.18 -2.45 -10.81
N ALA A 122 -4.42 -2.12 -10.40
CA ALA A 122 -4.83 -0.74 -10.15
C ALA A 122 -4.02 -0.12 -9.01
N THR A 123 -3.84 -0.86 -7.91
CA THR A 123 -3.03 -0.44 -6.76
C THR A 123 -1.58 -0.18 -7.17
N THR A 124 -1.00 -1.08 -7.97
CA THR A 124 0.35 -0.94 -8.54
C THR A 124 0.48 0.30 -9.41
N MET A 125 -0.43 0.51 -10.36
CA MET A 125 -0.37 1.67 -11.26
C MET A 125 -0.52 2.99 -10.51
N ILE A 126 -1.37 3.02 -9.49
CA ILE A 126 -1.54 4.20 -8.64
C ILE A 126 -0.30 4.47 -7.78
N ALA A 127 0.31 3.43 -7.20
CA ALA A 127 1.56 3.58 -6.47
C ALA A 127 2.68 4.14 -7.37
N PHE A 128 2.82 3.65 -8.61
CA PHE A 128 3.75 4.24 -9.57
C PHE A 128 3.44 5.69 -9.91
N LEU A 129 2.16 6.04 -10.08
CA LEU A 129 1.77 7.41 -10.34
C LEU A 129 2.17 8.35 -9.19
N ILE A 130 2.00 7.92 -7.93
CA ILE A 130 2.42 8.71 -6.77
C ILE A 130 3.94 8.85 -6.75
N LEU A 131 4.68 7.77 -6.99
CA LEU A 131 6.14 7.79 -7.08
C LEU A 131 6.64 8.74 -8.17
N ALA A 132 5.95 8.81 -9.31
CA ALA A 132 6.30 9.66 -10.43
C ALA A 132 5.90 11.14 -10.24
N THR A 133 4.90 11.43 -9.40
CA THR A 133 4.31 12.78 -9.26
C THR A 133 4.58 13.45 -7.92
N ASN A 134 5.14 12.73 -6.95
CA ASN A 134 5.40 13.24 -5.62
C ASN A 134 6.88 13.10 -5.25
N HIS A 135 7.49 14.20 -4.81
CA HIS A 135 8.89 14.26 -4.39
C HIS A 135 9.08 14.13 -2.88
N GLU A 136 7.98 14.15 -2.10
CA GLU A 136 8.06 14.01 -0.65
C GLU A 136 8.41 12.56 -0.28
N PRO A 137 9.52 12.33 0.46
CA PRO A 137 9.96 10.99 0.86
C PRO A 137 8.87 10.21 1.62
N SER A 138 8.06 10.93 2.40
CA SER A 138 6.94 10.35 3.13
C SER A 138 5.82 9.84 2.23
N ALA A 139 5.52 10.52 1.12
CA ALA A 139 4.53 10.07 0.14
C ALA A 139 5.08 8.92 -0.71
N GLN A 140 6.35 8.97 -1.08
CA GLN A 140 7.03 7.87 -1.80
C GLN A 140 7.05 6.59 -0.96
N LEU A 141 7.37 6.68 0.33
CA LEU A 141 7.31 5.54 1.24
C LEU A 141 5.90 4.95 1.29
N VAL A 142 4.86 5.78 1.46
CA VAL A 142 3.48 5.31 1.46
C VAL A 142 3.12 4.60 0.16
N ALA A 143 3.53 5.15 -0.99
CA ALA A 143 3.28 4.54 -2.30
C ALA A 143 3.93 3.16 -2.42
N VAL A 144 5.18 3.01 -1.96
CA VAL A 144 5.87 1.71 -1.92
C VAL A 144 5.11 0.72 -1.03
N LEU A 145 4.56 1.15 0.11
CA LEU A 145 3.81 0.24 0.97
C LEU A 145 2.47 -0.20 0.36
N PHE A 146 1.79 0.68 -0.37
CA PHE A 146 0.61 0.28 -1.16
C PHE A 146 0.99 -0.70 -2.27
N MET A 147 2.12 -0.49 -2.94
CA MET A 147 2.66 -1.40 -3.96
C MET A 147 2.94 -2.80 -3.39
N GLU A 148 3.64 -2.88 -2.27
CA GLU A 148 3.97 -4.12 -1.58
C GLU A 148 2.72 -4.88 -1.13
N ASN A 149 1.68 -4.16 -0.72
CA ASN A 149 0.37 -4.73 -0.45
C ASN A 149 -0.27 -5.28 -1.74
N ALA A 150 -0.19 -4.56 -2.86
CA ALA A 150 -0.66 -5.08 -4.15
C ALA A 150 0.04 -6.38 -4.56
N LEU A 151 1.36 -6.49 -4.32
CA LEU A 151 2.13 -7.70 -4.59
C LEU A 151 1.66 -8.87 -3.75
N ALA A 152 1.34 -8.67 -2.47
CA ALA A 152 0.77 -9.72 -1.62
C ALA A 152 -0.63 -10.16 -2.09
N LEU A 153 -1.46 -9.23 -2.58
CA LEU A 153 -2.74 -9.60 -3.20
C LEU A 153 -2.53 -10.37 -4.51
N PHE A 154 -1.50 -10.03 -5.28
CA PHE A 154 -1.15 -10.74 -6.49
C PHE A 154 -0.62 -12.16 -6.20
N GLU A 155 0.16 -12.33 -5.13
CA GLU A 155 0.63 -13.65 -4.65
C GLU A 155 -0.53 -14.60 -4.36
N SER A 156 -1.66 -14.10 -3.82
CA SER A 156 -2.83 -14.94 -3.54
C SER A 156 -3.50 -15.50 -4.79
N LEU A 157 -3.19 -14.97 -5.99
CA LEU A 157 -3.70 -15.50 -7.26
C LEU A 157 -2.88 -16.70 -7.77
N LEU A 158 -1.71 -16.98 -7.18
CA LEU A 158 -0.87 -18.08 -7.61
C LEU A 158 -1.52 -19.44 -7.29
N PRO A 159 -1.46 -20.42 -8.21
CA PRO A 159 -2.05 -21.74 -7.98
C PRO A 159 -1.42 -22.49 -6.80
N GLU A 160 -0.12 -22.27 -6.56
CA GLU A 160 0.61 -22.84 -5.43
C GLU A 160 1.13 -21.71 -4.54
N PRO A 161 0.85 -21.75 -3.22
CA PRO A 161 1.39 -20.77 -2.29
C PRO A 161 2.91 -20.89 -2.24
N TRP A 162 3.60 -19.76 -2.05
CA TRP A 162 5.04 -19.77 -1.95
C TRP A 162 5.54 -20.61 -0.76
N PRO A 163 6.73 -21.22 -0.87
CA PRO A 163 7.37 -21.86 0.26
C PRO A 163 7.54 -20.88 1.42
N LEU A 164 7.30 -21.32 2.65
CA LEU A 164 7.42 -20.50 3.86
C LEU A 164 8.70 -19.65 3.94
N PRO A 165 9.89 -20.14 3.56
CA PRO A 165 11.11 -19.32 3.58
C PRO A 165 11.03 -18.09 2.67
N VAL A 166 10.39 -18.21 1.51
CA VAL A 166 10.24 -17.11 0.55
C VAL A 166 9.28 -16.07 1.11
N HIS A 167 8.14 -16.52 1.67
CA HIS A 167 7.18 -15.63 2.30
C HIS A 167 7.82 -14.83 3.43
N LEU A 168 8.55 -15.49 4.34
CA LEU A 168 9.31 -14.83 5.41
C LEU A 168 10.38 -13.87 4.90
N ALA A 169 11.08 -14.21 3.81
CA ALA A 169 12.08 -13.32 3.22
C ALA A 169 11.44 -12.05 2.68
N VAL A 170 10.31 -12.16 1.97
CA VAL A 170 9.57 -11.01 1.43
C VAL A 170 9.01 -10.16 2.57
N SER A 171 8.48 -10.77 3.63
CA SER A 171 8.07 -10.04 4.84
C SER A 171 9.23 -9.32 5.51
N GLY A 172 10.42 -9.93 5.53
CA GLY A 172 11.65 -9.30 6.00
C GLY A 172 12.03 -8.07 5.18
N VAL A 173 11.95 -8.16 3.85
CA VAL A 173 12.17 -7.04 2.93
C VAL A 173 11.14 -5.94 3.19
N TYR A 174 9.86 -6.28 3.39
CA TYR A 174 8.80 -5.33 3.69
C TYR A 174 9.08 -4.54 4.98
N ILE A 175 9.48 -5.24 6.05
CA ILE A 175 9.87 -4.59 7.32
C ILE A 175 11.09 -3.70 7.14
N LEU A 176 12.09 -4.15 6.37
CA LEU A 176 13.30 -3.38 6.08
C LEU A 176 12.97 -2.09 5.32
N THR A 177 12.12 -2.16 4.30
CA THR A 177 11.64 -1.00 3.54
C THR A 177 10.99 0.03 4.45
N VAL A 178 10.14 -0.42 5.38
CA VAL A 178 9.49 0.47 6.35
C VAL A 178 10.50 1.07 7.32
N ALA A 179 11.45 0.28 7.81
CA ALA A 179 12.47 0.75 8.75
C ALA A 179 13.37 1.82 8.11
N VAL A 180 13.89 1.54 6.91
CA VAL A 180 14.74 2.46 6.15
C VAL A 180 13.95 3.71 5.75
N GLY A 181 12.75 3.56 5.20
CA GLY A 181 11.91 4.69 4.82
C GLY A 181 11.52 5.56 6.01
N SER A 182 11.18 4.95 7.16
CA SER A 182 10.86 5.68 8.38
C SER A 182 12.06 6.42 8.96
N TRP A 183 13.28 5.93 8.72
CA TRP A 183 14.52 6.59 9.10
C TRP A 183 14.80 7.79 8.18
N LEU A 184 14.73 7.62 6.87
CA LEU A 184 14.88 8.68 5.86
C LEU A 184 13.89 9.84 6.11
N VAL A 185 12.61 9.53 6.31
CA VAL A 185 11.57 10.54 6.61
C VAL A 185 11.87 11.33 7.89
N ARG A 186 12.58 10.74 8.86
CA ARG A 186 12.99 11.45 10.08
C ARG A 186 14.21 12.34 9.85
N GLU A 187 15.16 11.91 9.03
CA GLU A 187 16.34 12.71 8.69
C GLU A 187 15.95 13.97 7.92
N ASP A 188 15.05 13.85 6.94
CA ASP A 188 14.52 15.01 6.21
C ASP A 188 13.78 15.98 7.14
N ALA A 189 13.08 15.45 8.15
CA ALA A 189 12.41 16.26 9.17
C ALA A 189 13.38 17.02 10.07
N THR A 190 14.55 16.44 10.34
CA THR A 190 15.62 17.12 11.10
C THR A 190 16.35 18.14 10.25
N ALA A 191 16.68 17.82 9.00
CA ALA A 191 17.36 18.73 8.08
C ALA A 191 16.53 19.99 7.80
N SER A 192 15.22 19.83 7.55
CA SER A 192 14.30 20.96 7.34
C SER A 192 14.07 21.83 8.57
N ARG A 193 14.39 21.34 9.77
CA ARG A 193 14.33 22.12 11.02
C ARG A 193 15.58 22.96 11.26
N ASP A 194 16.73 22.51 10.73
CA ASP A 194 18.03 23.15 10.92
C ASP A 194 18.36 24.19 9.83
N GLU A 195 17.57 24.32 8.75
CA GLU A 195 17.63 25.48 7.86
C GLU A 195 16.99 26.70 8.55
N PRO A 196 17.80 27.64 9.10
CA PRO A 196 17.26 28.87 9.64
C PRO A 196 16.82 29.69 8.44
N SER A 197 15.60 30.23 8.50
CA SER A 197 15.07 31.23 7.58
C SER A 197 16.17 32.14 7.03
N ARG A 198 16.65 31.86 5.81
CA ARG A 198 17.17 32.89 4.92
C ARG A 198 15.96 33.76 4.61
N GLN A 199 15.69 34.69 5.53
CA GLN A 199 14.93 35.89 5.25
C GLN A 199 15.64 36.54 4.08
N VAL A 200 15.08 36.35 2.89
CA VAL A 200 15.43 37.15 1.73
C VAL A 200 14.93 38.56 2.07
N PRO A 201 15.80 39.58 2.05
CA PRO A 201 15.44 40.96 2.34
C PRO A 201 14.42 41.53 1.34
#